data_AF-A0A3D4GS44-F1
#
_entry.id   AF-A0A3D4GS44-F1
#
_cell.length_a   1.000
_cell.length_b   1.000
_cell.length_c   1.000
_cell.angle_alpha   90.00
_cell.angle_beta   90.00
_cell.angle_gamma   90.00
#
_symmetry.space_group_name_H-M   'P 1'
#
loop_
_entity.id
_entity.type
_entity.pdbx_description
1 polymer ?
#
loop_
_entity_poly.entity_id
_entity_poly.type
_entity_poly.pdbx_seq_one_letter_code
_entity_poly.pdbx_strand_id
1 'polypeptide(L)'
;TPVVQAVPSFATAPALVVVGVLMMGSVTKVKWSDVSDALPAFLTMVAMPLTFSIANGIAMGFVTYPLLKRLGGRGQEVHPLVDVLAVVFIAKYLFMD
;
A
#
# COMPACT_ATOMS: atom_id res chain seq x y z
N THR A 1 -23.75 23.97 -2.19
CA THR A 1 -22.99 23.33 -3.30
C THR A 1 -22.78 24.15 -4.58
N PRO A 2 -23.23 25.41 -4.78
CA PRO A 2 -23.03 26.10 -6.07
C PRO A 2 -21.55 26.42 -6.38
N VAL A 3 -20.73 26.66 -5.36
CA VAL A 3 -19.29 26.95 -5.51
C VAL A 3 -18.49 25.73 -5.98
N VAL A 4 -18.85 24.52 -5.55
CA VAL A 4 -18.16 23.28 -5.93
C VAL A 4 -18.50 22.88 -7.37
N GLN A 5 -19.73 23.13 -7.81
CA GLN A 5 -20.18 22.89 -9.19
C GLN A 5 -19.64 23.94 -10.19
N ALA A 6 -19.19 25.10 -9.70
CA ALA A 6 -18.56 26.13 -10.53
C ALA A 6 -17.12 25.77 -10.94
N VAL A 7 -16.48 24.78 -10.30
CA VAL A 7 -15.14 24.31 -10.66
C VAL A 7 -15.26 23.41 -11.90
N PRO A 8 -14.58 23.72 -13.02
CA PRO A 8 -14.57 22.87 -14.19
C PRO A 8 -14.03 21.48 -13.85
N SER A 9 -14.66 20.41 -14.35
CA SER A 9 -14.21 19.03 -14.11
C SER A 9 -12.76 18.80 -14.55
N PHE A 10 -12.33 19.47 -15.62
CA PHE A 10 -10.95 19.47 -16.09
C PHE A 10 -9.94 20.01 -15.06
N ALA A 11 -10.34 20.92 -14.17
CA ALA A 11 -9.45 21.49 -13.15
C ALA A 11 -9.09 20.49 -12.04
N THR A 12 -9.83 19.38 -11.90
CA THR A 12 -9.55 18.38 -10.86
C THR A 12 -8.36 17.48 -11.22
N ALA A 13 -8.13 17.22 -12.52
CA ALA A 13 -7.02 16.39 -12.98
C ALA A 13 -5.63 16.92 -12.57
N PRO A 14 -5.25 18.18 -12.87
CA PRO A 14 -3.95 18.71 -12.44
C PRO A 14 -3.83 18.78 -10.90
N ALA A 15 -4.93 19.04 -10.19
CA ALA A 15 -4.93 19.03 -8.73
C ALA A 15 -4.61 17.62 -8.18
N LEU A 16 -5.21 16.56 -8.73
CA LEU A 16 -4.93 15.18 -8.34
C LEU A 16 -3.49 14.76 -8.66
N VAL A 17 -2.91 15.23 -9.76
CA VAL A 17 -1.49 14.98 -10.08
C VAL A 17 -0.58 15.61 -9.03
N VAL A 18 -0.81 16.87 -8.67
CA VAL A 18 -0.02 17.56 -7.64
C VAL A 18 -0.17 16.87 -6.28
N VAL A 19 -1.39 16.49 -5.89
CA VAL A 19 -1.62 15.72 -4.66
C VAL A 19 -0.86 14.40 -4.68
N GLY A 20 -0.89 13.67 -5.79
CA GLY A 20 -0.11 12.44 -5.96
C GLY A 20 1.39 12.66 -5.75
N VAL A 21 1.95 13.72 -6.35
CA VAL A 21 3.37 14.10 -6.16
C VAL A 21 3.67 14.41 -4.70
N LEU A 22 2.79 15.12 -4.00
CA LEU A 22 2.96 15.41 -2.57
C LEU A 22 2.91 14.12 -1.72
N MET A 23 2.06 13.15 -2.08
CA MET A 23 1.95 11.87 -1.39
C MET A 23 3.20 10.99 -1.55
N MET A 24 3.96 11.14 -2.64
CA MET A 24 5.25 10.45 -2.83
C MET A 24 6.26 10.78 -1.74
N GLY A 25 6.12 11.90 -1.03
CA GLY A 25 6.92 12.21 0.16
C GLY A 25 6.80 11.18 1.30
N SER A 26 5.75 10.35 1.31
CA SER A 26 5.65 9.23 2.27
C SER A 26 6.52 8.05 1.86
N VAL A 27 6.68 7.83 0.55
CA VAL A 27 7.45 6.74 -0.04
C VAL A 27 8.95 6.90 0.26
N THR A 28 9.43 8.14 0.37
CA THR A 28 10.83 8.43 0.72
C THR A 28 11.19 8.06 2.17
N LYS A 29 10.19 7.86 3.04
CA LYS A 29 10.40 7.44 4.45
C LYS A 29 10.60 5.93 4.60
N VAL A 30 10.40 5.16 3.53
CA VAL A 30 10.66 3.71 3.53
C VAL A 30 12.17 3.46 3.59
N LYS A 31 12.59 2.46 4.38
CA LYS A 31 14.00 2.04 4.47
C LYS A 31 14.39 1.21 3.24
N TRP A 32 14.68 1.89 2.14
CA TRP A 32 15.02 1.26 0.85
C TRP A 32 16.27 0.38 0.86
N SER A 33 17.15 0.53 1.86
CA SER A 33 18.34 -0.31 2.03
C SER A 33 18.03 -1.69 2.62
N ASP A 34 16.87 -1.88 3.25
CA ASP A 34 16.45 -3.16 3.81
C ASP A 34 15.42 -3.81 2.89
N VAL A 35 15.78 -4.95 2.29
CA VAL A 35 14.90 -5.70 1.37
C VAL A 35 13.59 -6.10 2.04
N SER A 36 13.60 -6.37 3.35
CA SER A 36 12.40 -6.73 4.11
C SER A 36 11.39 -5.59 4.26
N ASP A 37 11.82 -4.33 4.08
CA ASP A 37 10.96 -3.15 4.07
C ASP A 37 10.69 -2.66 2.63
N ALA A 38 11.72 -2.69 1.77
CA ALA A 38 11.68 -2.20 0.39
C ALA A 38 10.80 -3.05 -0.53
N LEU A 39 10.91 -4.38 -0.48
CA LEU A 39 10.19 -5.27 -1.37
C LEU A 39 8.66 -5.24 -1.14
N PRO A 40 8.14 -5.28 0.11
CA PRO A 40 6.71 -5.11 0.37
C PRO A 40 6.20 -3.73 -0.06
N ALA A 41 6.95 -2.66 0.20
CA ALA A 41 6.56 -1.31 -0.19
C ALA A 41 6.46 -1.18 -1.71
N PHE A 42 7.45 -1.70 -2.44
CA PHE A 42 7.45 -1.74 -3.90
C PHE A 42 6.27 -2.54 -4.45
N LEU A 43 6.07 -3.76 -3.94
CA LEU A 43 4.95 -4.61 -4.35
C LEU A 43 3.61 -3.92 -4.13
N THR A 44 3.43 -3.29 -2.97
CA THR A 44 2.21 -2.54 -2.64
C THR A 44 1.95 -1.43 -3.67
N MET A 45 2.95 -0.61 -3.97
CA MET A 45 2.81 0.52 -4.89
C MET A 45 2.51 0.08 -6.33
N VAL A 46 3.14 -1.01 -6.80
CA VAL A 46 2.97 -1.50 -8.17
C VAL A 46 1.70 -2.34 -8.31
N ALA A 47 1.35 -3.11 -7.28
CA ALA A 47 0.16 -3.94 -7.29
C ALA A 47 -1.13 -3.13 -7.35
N MET A 48 -1.23 -1.99 -6.65
CA MET A 48 -2.45 -1.18 -6.65
C MET A 48 -2.92 -0.79 -8.07
N PRO A 49 -2.08 -0.14 -8.92
CA PRO A 49 -2.48 0.19 -10.28
C PRO A 49 -2.63 -1.05 -11.16
N LEU A 50 -1.77 -2.07 -11.03
CA LEU A 50 -1.85 -3.27 -11.86
C LEU A 50 -3.13 -4.08 -11.61
N THR A 51 -3.64 -4.06 -10.39
CA THR A 51 -4.83 -4.80 -10.00
C THR A 51 -6.09 -3.95 -10.02
N PHE A 52 -5.96 -2.67 -10.41
CA PHE A 52 -7.03 -1.66 -10.38
C PHE A 52 -7.77 -1.60 -9.03
N SER A 53 -7.11 -2.02 -7.95
CA SER A 53 -7.69 -2.18 -6.63
C SER A 53 -6.69 -1.80 -5.55
N ILE A 54 -6.99 -0.70 -4.87
CA ILE A 54 -6.21 -0.22 -3.72
C ILE A 54 -6.18 -1.30 -2.64
N ALA A 55 -7.33 -1.94 -2.36
CA ALA A 55 -7.44 -2.99 -1.34
C ALA A 55 -6.54 -4.19 -1.66
N ASN A 56 -6.48 -4.61 -2.92
CA ASN A 56 -5.69 -5.76 -3.34
C ASN A 56 -4.17 -5.48 -3.25
N GLY A 57 -3.74 -4.28 -3.64
CA GLY A 57 -2.35 -3.87 -3.48
C GLY A 57 -1.94 -3.74 -2.01
N ILE A 58 -2.79 -3.16 -1.16
CA ILE A 58 -2.56 -3.08 0.28
C ILE A 58 -2.44 -4.48 0.88
N ALA A 59 -3.36 -5.39 0.54
CA ALA A 59 -3.35 -6.75 1.07
C ALA A 59 -2.04 -7.49 0.73
N MET A 60 -1.55 -7.39 -0.51
CA MET A 60 -0.26 -7.95 -0.89
C MET A 60 0.91 -7.39 -0.06
N GLY A 61 0.89 -6.09 0.22
CA GLY A 61 1.87 -5.45 1.12
C GLY A 61 1.83 -6.01 2.53
N PHE A 62 0.63 -6.08 3.11
CA PHE A 62 0.39 -6.60 4.46
C PHE A 62 0.73 -8.07 4.61
N VAL A 63 0.63 -8.87 3.54
CA VAL A 63 1.06 -10.27 3.55
C VAL A 63 2.57 -10.40 3.41
N THR A 64 3.17 -9.64 2.48
CA THR A 64 4.59 -9.78 2.15
C THR A 64 5.51 -9.22 3.23
N TYR A 65 5.12 -8.13 3.89
CA TYR A 65 5.90 -7.49 4.95
C TYR A 65 6.24 -8.40 6.14
N PRO A 66 5.26 -8.95 6.87
CA PRO A 66 5.53 -9.86 7.98
C PRO A 66 6.22 -11.13 7.51
N LEU A 67 5.86 -11.66 6.34
CA LEU A 67 6.49 -12.85 5.77
C LEU A 67 8.00 -12.66 5.59
N LEU A 68 8.43 -11.56 4.95
CA LEU A 68 9.85 -11.30 4.73
C LEU A 68 10.60 -11.00 6.03
N LYS A 69 10.02 -10.23 6.95
CA LYS A 69 10.63 -9.97 8.26
C LYS A 69 10.82 -11.24 9.07
N ARG A 70 9.84 -12.16 9.04
CA ARG A 70 9.93 -13.47 9.70
C ARG A 70 10.99 -14.36 9.07
N LEU A 71 11.03 -14.47 7.75
CA LEU A 71 12.06 -15.24 7.03
C LEU A 71 13.47 -14.68 7.23
N GLY A 72 13.60 -13.36 7.36
CA GLY A 72 14.87 -12.68 7.65
C GLY A 72 15.31 -12.71 9.12
N GLY A 73 14.60 -13.44 10.00
CA GLY A 73 14.93 -13.53 11.44
C GLY A 73 14.61 -12.28 12.26
N ARG A 74 13.95 -11.28 11.66
CA ARG A 74 13.57 -10.00 12.29
C ARG A 74 12.08 -9.90 12.59
N GLY A 75 11.42 -11.03 12.81
CA GLY A 75 9.98 -11.08 13.10
C GLY A 75 9.55 -10.30 14.35
N GLN A 76 10.49 -9.98 15.24
CA GLN A 76 10.27 -9.20 16.46
C GLN A 76 9.97 -7.71 16.17
N GLU A 77 10.39 -7.21 15.00
CA GLU A 77 10.12 -5.83 14.56
C GLU A 77 8.68 -5.65 14.08
N VAL A 78 7.95 -6.74 13.84
CA VAL A 78 6.60 -6.73 13.31
C VAL A 78 5.60 -6.72 14.47
N HIS A 79 4.72 -5.72 14.48
CA HIS A 79 3.64 -5.69 15.46
C HIS A 79 2.67 -6.87 15.22
N PRO A 80 2.26 -7.63 16.26
CA PRO A 80 1.39 -8.80 16.10
C PRO A 80 0.08 -8.56 15.33
N LEU A 81 -0.46 -7.34 15.40
CA LEU A 81 -1.63 -6.94 14.58
C LEU A 81 -1.38 -7.07 13.08
N VAL A 82 -0.16 -6.80 12.60
CA VAL A 82 0.19 -6.92 11.18
C VAL A 82 0.20 -8.38 10.75
N ASP A 83 0.68 -9.28 11.61
CA ASP A 83 0.62 -10.72 11.38
C ASP A 83 -0.84 -11.22 11.33
N VAL A 84 -1.69 -10.76 12.25
CA VAL A 84 -3.12 -11.09 12.24
C VAL A 84 -3.78 -10.61 10.95
N LEU A 85 -3.52 -9.38 10.53
CA LEU A 85 -4.04 -8.83 9.28
C LEU A 85 -3.56 -9.63 8.06
N ALA A 86 -2.29 -10.02 8.03
CA ALA A 86 -1.76 -10.87 6.97
C ALA A 86 -2.51 -12.20 6.87
N VAL A 87 -2.75 -12.87 8.01
CA VAL A 87 -3.51 -14.13 8.06
C VAL A 87 -4.96 -13.91 7.58
N VAL A 88 -5.61 -12.82 7.99
CA VAL A 88 -6.97 -12.49 7.54
C VAL A 88 -7.01 -12.24 6.03
N PHE A 89 -6.06 -11.50 5.47
CA PHE A 89 -6.00 -11.28 4.02
C PHE A 89 -5.74 -12.59 3.26
N ILE A 90 -4.83 -13.44 3.73
CA ILE A 90 -4.59 -14.76 3.14
C ILE A 90 -5.88 -15.60 3.17
N ALA A 91 -6.57 -15.64 4.30
CA ALA A 91 -7.83 -16.35 4.43
C ALA A 91 -8.88 -15.81 3.44
N LYS A 92 -8.99 -14.49 3.32
CA LYS A 92 -9.89 -13.84 2.35
C LYS A 92 -9.60 -14.31 0.92
N TYR A 93 -8.33 -14.38 0.50
CA TYR A 93 -7.96 -14.88 -0.84
C TYR A 93 -8.14 -16.38 -1.05
N LEU A 94 -8.06 -17.19 0.01
CA LEU A 94 -8.23 -18.64 -0.09
C LEU A 94 -9.70 -19.08 -0.04
N PHE A 95 -10.56 -18.33 0.68
CA PHE A 95 -11.95 -18.73 0.95
C PHE A 95 -13.01 -17.90 0.23
N MET A 96 -12.71 -16.65 -0.12
CA MET A 96 -13.73 -15.64 -0.49
C MET A 96 -13.47 -14.95 -1.83
N ASP A 97 -12.38 -15.30 -2.51
CA ASP A 97 -12.12 -14.93 -3.91
C ASP A 97 -12.36 -16.12 -4.84
#